data_AF-A0A1F6CKZ4-F1
#
_entry.id   AF-A0A1F6CKZ4-F1
#
_cell.length_a   1.000
_cell.length_b   1.000
_cell.length_c   1.000
_cell.angle_alpha   90.00
_cell.angle_beta   90.00
_cell.angle_gamma   90.00
#
_symmetry.space_group_name_H-M   'P 1'
#
loop_
_entity.id
_entity.type
_entity.pdbx_description
1 polymer ?
#
loop_
_entity_poly.entity_id
_entity_poly.type
_entity_poly.pdbx_seq_one_letter_code
_entity_poly.pdbx_strand_id
1 'polypeptide(L)'
;MLFISTGWTTVGAVREPPLQNRPVAPTLARLSFWVPPQRMAEFEAAYDAKVTPILKAHGLTEFAERGRATPDSIFSRLFEVKTPSEVEEKGKALVREAAWKGILQSLGAAFVMAGRDTLRYEFSPYAATAGPGKVVTAGPGKTVPAGPGTGHWRTYDPTDGLTNGAVFSIIQDREGNLWFGTQGGVSRYDGQTWTTFSTKDGLAADRVGPVFQDRDGDFWFGTSDGLSRYDGKVFTTFTVKDGLVSNWVGQVFQDREGHLWFSTNTGLSKYDGKTFTTFTTKDGLADNRVGQVFQDREGHLWFSTFGSGVSRYDGNAFTTFTTKDGLAGSTVRPIFQDRDGNLWFGTIGGGVSRYDGHTWITFTTKDGLTHNDVQSIFQDRDGNLWFGTIGGGVSRYDRKIFTTFTLKDGLASNWVKQIFQDWEGSLWFSARGGGVSRYDGRAFITFTAQHKSNLKFLD
;
A
#
# COMPACT_ATOMS: atom_id res chain seq x y z
N MET A 1 10.26 -5.95 4.05
CA MET A 1 9.26 -5.49 5.05
C MET A 1 8.04 -5.08 4.25
N LEU A 2 6.94 -5.85 4.31
CA LEU A 2 5.72 -5.50 3.56
C LEU A 2 4.60 -5.14 4.54
N PHE A 3 3.74 -4.27 4.06
CA PHE A 3 2.79 -3.44 4.79
C PHE A 3 1.59 -4.26 5.23
N ILE A 4 1.35 -4.30 6.54
CA ILE A 4 0.21 -4.98 7.15
C ILE A 4 -0.61 -3.93 7.86
N SER A 5 -1.89 -3.80 7.51
CA SER A 5 -2.84 -3.11 8.37
C SER A 5 -4.21 -3.73 8.19
N THR A 6 -4.39 -4.88 8.83
CA THR A 6 -5.67 -5.26 9.44
C THR A 6 -5.36 -6.01 10.73
N GLY A 7 -5.85 -5.47 11.85
CA GLY A 7 -5.77 -6.15 13.15
C GLY A 7 -4.52 -5.78 13.95
N TRP A 8 -4.75 -5.40 15.20
CA TRP A 8 -3.75 -4.98 16.17
C TRP A 8 -3.25 -6.19 16.97
N THR A 9 -1.94 -6.42 17.01
CA THR A 9 -1.28 -7.18 18.09
C THR A 9 0.10 -6.59 18.38
N THR A 10 0.33 -6.23 19.65
CA THR A 10 1.57 -5.67 20.20
C THR A 10 2.59 -6.76 20.56
N VAL A 11 3.85 -6.57 20.18
CA VAL A 11 5.02 -7.24 20.81
C VAL A 11 6.10 -6.18 21.02
N GLY A 12 6.62 -6.05 22.25
CA GLY A 12 7.63 -5.05 22.61
C GLY A 12 9.04 -5.62 22.72
N ALA A 13 10.08 -4.78 22.51
CA ALA A 13 11.42 -4.95 23.09
C ALA A 13 12.39 -3.77 22.80
N VAL A 14 13.08 -3.35 23.88
CA VAL A 14 14.52 -3.02 24.10
C VAL A 14 15.29 -2.08 23.13
N ARG A 15 15.98 -1.07 23.70
CA ARG A 15 16.82 -0.04 23.03
C ARG A 15 18.32 -0.42 22.99
N GLU A 16 19.01 -0.01 21.91
CA GLU A 16 20.50 0.05 21.81
C GLU A 16 20.99 1.39 21.17
N PRO A 17 22.28 1.78 21.32
CA PRO A 17 22.80 3.16 21.14
C PRO A 17 23.38 3.50 19.73
N PRO A 18 23.75 4.78 19.45
CA PRO A 18 23.72 5.36 18.10
C PRO A 18 25.01 5.23 17.24
N LEU A 19 24.79 5.35 15.93
CA LEU A 19 25.72 5.12 14.81
C LEU A 19 26.45 6.40 14.33
N GLN A 20 27.78 6.37 14.22
CA GLN A 20 28.56 7.25 13.34
C GLN A 20 29.67 6.45 12.60
N ASN A 21 29.84 6.76 11.30
CA ASN A 21 30.86 6.30 10.31
C ASN A 21 30.68 4.95 9.59
N ARG A 22 30.02 4.93 8.41
CA ARG A 22 30.14 3.83 7.40
C ARG A 22 30.12 4.32 5.92
N PRO A 23 30.74 3.59 4.95
CA PRO A 23 30.91 3.99 3.53
C PRO A 23 29.70 3.67 2.61
N VAL A 24 29.62 4.32 1.44
CA VAL A 24 28.50 4.27 0.45
C VAL A 24 28.62 3.08 -0.54
N ALA A 25 27.50 2.41 -0.87
CA ALA A 25 27.42 1.20 -1.71
C ALA A 25 27.26 1.48 -3.25
N PRO A 26 27.61 0.52 -4.14
CA PRO A 26 27.47 0.66 -5.61
C PRO A 26 26.01 0.68 -6.12
N THR A 27 25.80 1.19 -7.34
CA THR A 27 24.51 1.39 -8.03
C THR A 27 24.36 0.44 -9.23
N LEU A 28 23.14 0.07 -9.63
CA LEU A 28 22.89 -0.74 -10.84
C LEU A 28 22.44 0.14 -12.01
N ALA A 29 22.82 -0.24 -13.23
CA ALA A 29 22.30 0.30 -14.50
C ALA A 29 21.55 -0.78 -15.26
N ARG A 30 20.49 -0.42 -15.99
CA ARG A 30 19.74 -1.32 -16.87
C ARG A 30 19.85 -0.86 -18.31
N LEU A 31 20.18 -1.79 -19.20
CA LEU A 31 20.07 -1.63 -20.65
C LEU A 31 18.86 -2.43 -21.14
N SER A 32 17.92 -1.76 -21.81
CA SER A 32 16.68 -2.37 -22.31
C SER A 32 16.56 -2.18 -23.82
N PHE A 33 16.03 -3.17 -24.54
CA PHE A 33 15.69 -3.13 -25.96
C PHE A 33 14.24 -3.57 -26.16
N TRP A 34 13.54 -2.96 -27.13
CA TRP A 34 12.18 -3.35 -27.49
C TRP A 34 12.22 -4.24 -28.74
N VAL A 35 11.84 -5.51 -28.59
CA VAL A 35 12.00 -6.58 -29.57
C VAL A 35 10.72 -7.41 -29.64
N PRO A 36 10.19 -7.76 -30.84
CA PRO A 36 9.02 -8.61 -30.96
C PRO A 36 9.15 -9.91 -30.14
N PRO A 37 8.15 -10.29 -29.33
CA PRO A 37 8.26 -11.42 -28.40
C PRO A 37 8.62 -12.73 -29.11
N GLN A 38 8.12 -12.92 -30.33
CA GLN A 38 8.35 -14.12 -31.13
C GLN A 38 9.80 -14.29 -31.57
N ARG A 39 10.61 -13.22 -31.50
CA ARG A 39 12.01 -13.20 -31.95
C ARG A 39 13.00 -12.93 -30.82
N MET A 40 12.55 -13.05 -29.57
CA MET A 40 13.35 -12.76 -28.39
C MET A 40 14.61 -13.64 -28.31
N ALA A 41 14.50 -14.93 -28.61
CA ALA A 41 15.63 -15.86 -28.58
C ALA A 41 16.67 -15.56 -29.67
N GLU A 42 16.23 -15.22 -30.88
CA GLU A 42 17.13 -14.79 -31.97
C GLU A 42 17.85 -13.48 -31.62
N PHE A 43 17.14 -12.56 -30.97
CA PHE A 43 17.71 -11.29 -30.54
C PHE A 43 18.75 -11.48 -29.43
N GLU A 44 18.49 -12.35 -28.47
CA GLU A 44 19.44 -12.67 -27.39
C GLU A 44 20.78 -13.19 -27.95
N ALA A 45 20.73 -14.11 -28.91
CA ALA A 45 21.94 -14.59 -29.59
C ALA A 45 22.68 -13.46 -30.34
N ALA A 46 21.95 -12.57 -31.00
CA ALA A 46 22.54 -11.42 -31.69
C ALA A 46 23.13 -10.38 -30.71
N TYR A 47 22.48 -10.19 -29.55
CA TYR A 47 22.95 -9.33 -28.47
C TYR A 47 24.29 -9.84 -27.92
N ASP A 48 24.38 -11.13 -27.61
CA ASP A 48 25.60 -11.73 -27.08
C ASP A 48 26.78 -11.65 -28.06
N ALA A 49 26.50 -11.85 -29.36
CA ALA A 49 27.53 -11.80 -30.39
C ALA A 49 28.01 -10.38 -30.72
N LYS A 50 27.10 -9.39 -30.72
CA LYS A 50 27.38 -8.06 -31.29
C LYS A 50 27.44 -6.95 -30.24
N VAL A 51 26.58 -6.98 -29.22
CA VAL A 51 26.39 -5.89 -28.26
C VAL A 51 27.31 -6.06 -27.05
N THR A 52 27.42 -7.28 -26.52
CA THR A 52 28.24 -7.61 -25.34
C THR A 52 29.71 -7.19 -25.47
N PRO A 53 30.40 -7.38 -26.61
CA PRO A 53 31.79 -6.94 -26.76
C PRO A 53 31.98 -5.42 -26.56
N ILE A 54 31.06 -4.59 -27.06
CA ILE A 54 31.13 -3.13 -26.91
C ILE A 54 30.91 -2.73 -25.46
N LEU A 55 29.91 -3.32 -24.79
CA LEU A 55 29.63 -3.02 -23.39
C LEU A 55 30.84 -3.33 -22.50
N LYS A 56 31.52 -4.47 -22.73
CA LYS A 56 32.76 -4.81 -22.04
C LYS A 56 33.87 -3.77 -22.25
N ALA A 57 34.02 -3.25 -23.47
CA ALA A 57 35.01 -2.20 -23.77
C ALA A 57 34.74 -0.88 -22.99
N HIS A 58 33.48 -0.61 -22.65
CA HIS A 58 33.08 0.53 -21.80
C HIS A 58 33.06 0.18 -20.29
N GLY A 59 33.62 -0.96 -19.90
CA GLY A 59 33.67 -1.41 -18.50
C GLY A 59 32.29 -1.76 -17.94
N LEU A 60 31.32 -2.09 -18.80
CA LEU A 60 30.00 -2.59 -18.42
C LEU A 60 30.02 -4.12 -18.52
N THR A 61 30.28 -4.78 -17.39
CA THR A 61 30.18 -6.23 -17.28
C THR A 61 28.79 -6.59 -16.75
N GLU A 62 28.13 -7.52 -17.42
CA GLU A 62 26.78 -7.92 -17.05
C GLU A 62 26.77 -8.53 -15.64
N PHE A 63 25.86 -8.06 -14.79
CA PHE A 63 25.62 -8.59 -13.47
C PHE A 63 24.87 -9.92 -13.62
N ALA A 64 25.61 -11.01 -13.48
CA ALA A 64 25.10 -12.37 -13.65
C ALA A 64 23.95 -12.64 -12.67
N GLU A 65 22.72 -12.69 -13.19
CA GLU A 65 21.51 -13.38 -12.67
C GLU A 65 20.16 -12.71 -13.00
N ARG A 66 20.08 -11.57 -13.72
CA ARG A 66 18.77 -10.85 -13.84
C ARG A 66 18.44 -10.19 -15.17
N GLY A 67 18.76 -10.84 -16.28
CA GLY A 67 18.09 -10.51 -17.54
C GLY A 67 16.65 -11.06 -17.55
N ARG A 68 15.62 -10.22 -17.51
CA ARG A 68 14.24 -10.64 -17.83
C ARG A 68 14.02 -10.47 -19.34
N ALA A 69 13.66 -11.55 -20.03
CA ALA A 69 12.81 -11.47 -21.21
C ALA A 69 11.36 -11.49 -20.70
N THR A 70 10.63 -10.38 -20.87
CA THR A 70 9.21 -10.34 -20.48
C THR A 70 8.31 -10.69 -21.66
N PRO A 71 7.06 -11.15 -21.43
CA PRO A 71 6.04 -11.30 -22.47
C PRO A 71 5.74 -9.99 -23.25
N ASP A 72 6.19 -8.84 -22.74
CA ASP A 72 5.85 -7.50 -23.23
C ASP A 72 6.83 -6.93 -24.28
N SER A 73 7.53 -7.77 -25.04
CA SER A 73 8.44 -7.33 -26.11
C SER A 73 9.67 -6.54 -25.62
N ILE A 74 10.17 -6.78 -24.40
CA ILE A 74 11.33 -6.08 -23.84
C ILE A 74 12.41 -7.09 -23.42
N PHE A 75 13.62 -6.90 -23.97
CA PHE A 75 14.84 -7.59 -23.57
C PHE A 75 15.67 -6.66 -22.68
N SER A 76 16.19 -7.13 -21.54
CA SER A 76 16.99 -6.27 -20.64
C SER A 76 18.16 -6.98 -20.00
N ARG A 77 19.25 -6.24 -19.75
CA ARG A 77 20.44 -6.67 -18.98
C ARG A 77 20.82 -5.63 -17.92
N LEU A 78 21.44 -6.09 -16.83
CA LEU A 78 21.87 -5.25 -15.70
C LEU A 78 23.40 -5.17 -15.61
N PHE A 79 23.90 -4.04 -15.11
CA PHE A 79 25.34 -3.76 -14.98
C PHE A 79 25.61 -3.07 -13.64
N GLU A 80 26.69 -3.44 -12.96
CA GLU A 80 27.15 -2.71 -11.78
C GLU A 80 27.93 -1.46 -12.16
N VAL A 81 27.64 -0.35 -11.47
CA VAL A 81 28.39 0.90 -11.54
C VAL A 81 28.64 1.43 -10.11
N LYS A 82 29.63 2.28 -9.93
CA LYS A 82 30.04 2.78 -8.60
C LYS A 82 29.09 3.85 -8.08
N THR A 83 28.54 4.69 -8.96
CA THR A 83 27.65 5.79 -8.58
C THR A 83 26.51 5.98 -9.60
N PRO A 84 25.38 6.62 -9.22
CA PRO A 84 24.33 6.96 -10.17
C PRO A 84 24.83 7.85 -11.33
N SER A 85 25.75 8.77 -11.04
CA SER A 85 26.35 9.66 -12.05
C SER A 85 27.14 8.90 -13.11
N GLU A 86 27.75 7.76 -12.76
CA GLU A 86 28.50 6.91 -13.70
C GLU A 86 27.58 6.29 -14.77
N VAL A 87 26.28 6.10 -14.48
CA VAL A 87 25.32 5.63 -15.49
C VAL A 87 25.16 6.64 -16.62
N GLU A 88 25.04 7.92 -16.28
CA GLU A 88 24.88 8.99 -17.25
C GLU A 88 26.16 9.18 -18.09
N GLU A 89 27.32 9.12 -17.44
CA GLU A 89 28.62 9.20 -18.11
C GLU A 89 28.83 8.06 -19.10
N LYS A 90 28.58 6.82 -18.68
CA LYS A 90 28.71 5.64 -19.55
C LYS A 90 27.66 5.62 -20.66
N GLY A 91 26.43 6.07 -20.39
CA GLY A 91 25.39 6.23 -21.41
C GLY A 91 25.79 7.23 -22.50
N LYS A 92 26.32 8.39 -22.10
CA LYS A 92 26.87 9.39 -23.04
C LYS A 92 28.05 8.84 -23.84
N ALA A 93 28.91 8.03 -23.23
CA ALA A 93 30.03 7.40 -23.91
C ALA A 93 29.56 6.40 -24.99
N LEU A 94 28.60 5.54 -24.68
CA LEU A 94 28.01 4.59 -25.65
C LEU A 94 27.37 5.30 -26.84
N VAL A 95 26.63 6.39 -26.62
CA VAL A 95 25.98 7.17 -27.69
C VAL A 95 27.01 7.78 -28.66
N ARG A 96 28.22 8.08 -28.19
CA ARG A 96 29.29 8.67 -29.01
C ARG A 96 30.08 7.63 -29.82
N GLU A 97 30.03 6.36 -29.42
CA GLU A 97 30.76 5.27 -30.05
C GLU A 97 30.18 4.93 -31.43
N ALA A 98 31.01 4.96 -32.48
CA ALA A 98 30.57 4.70 -33.85
C ALA A 98 30.11 3.24 -34.02
N ALA A 99 30.79 2.30 -33.39
CA ALA A 99 30.43 0.88 -33.41
C ALA A 99 29.05 0.63 -32.76
N TRP A 100 28.70 1.37 -31.71
CA TRP A 100 27.39 1.29 -31.06
C TRP A 100 26.26 1.70 -32.01
N LYS A 101 26.42 2.82 -32.72
CA LYS A 101 25.45 3.29 -33.71
C LYS A 101 25.27 2.28 -34.86
N GLY A 102 26.36 1.73 -35.38
CA GLY A 102 26.32 0.74 -36.45
C GLY A 102 25.59 -0.55 -36.06
N ILE A 103 25.76 -1.02 -34.82
CA ILE A 103 25.05 -2.20 -34.32
C ILE A 103 23.57 -1.92 -34.10
N LEU A 104 23.18 -0.75 -33.58
CA LEU A 104 21.76 -0.40 -33.44
C LEU A 104 21.03 -0.31 -34.78
N GLN A 105 21.72 0.11 -35.85
CA GLN A 105 21.19 0.08 -37.22
C GLN A 105 21.09 -1.36 -37.76
N SER A 106 22.14 -2.18 -37.59
CA SER A 106 22.14 -3.58 -38.02
C SER A 106 21.06 -4.41 -37.31
N LEU A 107 20.92 -4.25 -35.99
CA LEU A 107 19.86 -4.90 -35.21
C LEU A 107 18.50 -4.28 -35.51
N GLY A 108 18.44 -2.98 -35.80
CA GLY A 108 17.23 -2.30 -36.26
C GLY A 108 16.64 -2.93 -37.52
N ALA A 109 17.47 -3.08 -38.57
CA ALA A 109 17.08 -3.74 -39.81
C ALA A 109 16.63 -5.19 -39.60
N ALA A 110 17.18 -5.87 -38.59
CA ALA A 110 16.88 -7.26 -38.31
C ALA A 110 15.66 -7.48 -37.41
N PHE A 111 15.28 -6.57 -36.51
CA PHE A 111 14.33 -6.85 -35.42
C PHE A 111 13.22 -5.81 -35.18
N VAL A 112 13.07 -4.79 -36.02
CA VAL A 112 12.09 -3.70 -35.79
C VAL A 112 10.66 -4.04 -36.23
N MET A 113 9.67 -3.50 -35.50
CA MET A 113 8.25 -3.45 -35.90
C MET A 113 8.04 -2.40 -36.99
N ALA A 114 7.26 -2.72 -38.03
CA ALA A 114 7.07 -1.91 -39.25
C ALA A 114 7.06 -0.37 -39.01
N GLY A 115 7.94 0.34 -39.72
CA GLY A 115 7.95 1.82 -39.78
C GLY A 115 9.06 2.55 -39.00
N ARG A 116 10.15 1.88 -38.57
CA ARG A 116 11.33 2.55 -37.98
C ARG A 116 12.65 1.93 -38.50
N ASP A 117 13.70 2.74 -38.59
CA ASP A 117 15.01 2.33 -39.13
C ASP A 117 16.03 1.94 -38.05
N THR A 118 15.74 2.19 -36.77
CA THR A 118 16.67 1.93 -35.65
C THR A 118 15.99 1.24 -34.47
N LEU A 119 16.73 0.33 -33.84
CA LEU A 119 16.25 -0.40 -32.67
C LEU A 119 16.14 0.55 -31.47
N ARG A 120 14.97 0.58 -30.83
CA ARG A 120 14.76 1.36 -29.61
C ARG A 120 15.49 0.69 -28.44
N TYR A 121 16.26 1.49 -27.71
CA TYR A 121 16.90 1.06 -26.47
C TYR A 121 16.87 2.16 -25.40
N GLU A 122 17.11 1.77 -24.16
CA GLU A 122 17.24 2.66 -23.01
C GLU A 122 18.38 2.18 -22.11
N PHE A 123 19.26 3.09 -21.69
CA PHE A 123 20.24 2.85 -20.64
C PHE A 123 20.01 3.83 -19.49
N SER A 124 19.56 3.33 -18.34
CA SER A 124 19.13 4.17 -17.23
C SER A 124 19.52 3.57 -15.88
N PRO A 125 19.64 4.41 -14.81
CA PRO A 125 19.84 3.92 -13.46
C PRO A 125 18.73 2.92 -13.12
N TYR A 126 19.12 1.71 -12.73
CA TYR A 126 18.17 0.70 -12.34
C TYR A 126 17.79 0.90 -10.89
N ALA A 127 16.70 1.63 -10.68
CA ALA A 127 16.03 1.72 -9.40
C ALA A 127 15.07 0.53 -9.24
N ALA A 128 15.62 -0.69 -9.18
CA ALA A 128 14.93 -1.78 -8.50
C ALA A 128 15.89 -2.45 -7.52
N THR A 129 15.37 -2.60 -6.33
CA THR A 129 16.00 -3.16 -5.14
C THR A 129 16.58 -4.55 -5.39
N ALA A 130 17.81 -4.72 -4.92
CA ALA A 130 18.59 -5.95 -5.04
C ALA A 130 17.82 -7.18 -4.50
N GLY A 131 17.71 -8.23 -5.32
CA GLY A 131 17.37 -9.60 -4.90
C GLY A 131 18.62 -10.47 -4.64
N PRO A 132 18.39 -11.80 -4.52
CA PRO A 132 18.26 -12.44 -3.24
C PRO A 132 19.62 -12.56 -2.54
N GLY A 133 19.66 -12.10 -1.28
CA GLY A 133 20.62 -12.64 -0.33
C GLY A 133 20.31 -14.12 -0.08
N LYS A 134 21.31 -14.83 0.44
CA LYS A 134 21.26 -16.24 0.83
C LYS A 134 19.95 -16.54 1.59
N VAL A 135 19.11 -17.42 1.04
CA VAL A 135 17.96 -17.98 1.76
C VAL A 135 18.51 -18.87 2.88
N VAL A 136 18.14 -18.56 4.12
CA VAL A 136 18.43 -19.40 5.29
C VAL A 136 17.10 -19.86 5.87
N THR A 137 16.99 -21.17 6.11
CA THR A 137 15.82 -21.80 6.71
C THR A 137 15.57 -21.20 8.10
N ALA A 138 14.33 -20.79 8.37
CA ALA A 138 13.93 -20.25 9.67
C ALA A 138 13.97 -21.35 10.74
N GLY A 139 15.04 -21.40 11.52
CA GLY A 139 15.15 -22.19 12.75
C GLY A 139 14.74 -21.38 13.99
N PRO A 140 14.74 -21.98 15.21
CA PRO A 140 14.37 -21.30 16.45
C PRO A 140 15.25 -20.06 16.65
N GLY A 141 14.57 -18.90 16.74
CA GLY A 141 15.12 -17.60 16.40
C GLY A 141 16.32 -17.14 17.22
N LYS A 142 17.29 -16.53 16.52
CA LYS A 142 18.28 -15.62 17.09
C LYS A 142 18.21 -14.30 16.32
N THR A 143 18.04 -13.19 17.03
CA THR A 143 17.95 -11.85 16.45
C THR A 143 19.30 -11.46 15.82
N VAL A 144 19.27 -11.01 14.57
CA VAL A 144 20.44 -10.43 13.88
C VAL A 144 20.16 -8.95 13.60
N PRO A 145 21.10 -8.03 13.91
CA PRO A 145 20.93 -6.63 13.58
C PRO A 145 20.80 -6.43 12.07
N ALA A 146 19.77 -5.71 11.63
CA ALA A 146 19.72 -5.22 10.27
C ALA A 146 20.92 -4.28 10.06
N GLY A 147 21.82 -4.64 9.14
CA GLY A 147 22.87 -3.73 8.69
C GLY A 147 22.29 -2.44 8.11
N PRO A 148 23.12 -1.42 7.81
CA PRO A 148 22.71 -0.07 7.42
C PRO A 148 22.11 0.03 6.01
N GLY A 149 21.56 -1.05 5.46
CA GLY A 149 20.89 -1.03 4.16
C GLY A 149 19.57 -0.24 4.24
N THR A 150 19.39 0.68 3.31
CA THR A 150 18.05 1.07 2.86
C THR A 150 17.28 -0.22 2.52
N GLY A 151 16.05 -0.33 3.01
CA GLY A 151 15.30 -1.60 2.98
C GLY A 151 15.26 -2.27 1.59
N HIS A 152 15.32 -3.59 1.58
CA HIS A 152 15.12 -4.39 0.37
C HIS A 152 13.62 -4.41 0.03
N TRP A 153 13.25 -3.69 -1.02
CA TRP A 153 11.89 -3.68 -1.57
C TRP A 153 11.76 -4.77 -2.64
N ARG A 154 10.57 -5.34 -2.78
CA ARG A 154 10.24 -6.15 -3.96
C ARG A 154 8.87 -5.70 -4.39
N THR A 155 8.78 -5.20 -5.61
CA THR A 155 7.50 -4.94 -6.24
C THR A 155 6.96 -6.26 -6.74
N TYR A 156 5.70 -6.52 -6.44
CA TYR A 156 4.95 -7.63 -7.02
C TYR A 156 3.88 -7.04 -7.90
N ASP A 157 3.89 -7.44 -9.16
CA ASP A 157 2.90 -7.05 -10.15
C ASP A 157 2.29 -8.30 -10.82
N PRO A 158 1.39 -8.17 -11.80
CA PRO A 158 0.81 -9.34 -12.44
C PRO A 158 1.79 -10.30 -13.12
N THR A 159 3.00 -9.86 -13.44
CA THR A 159 4.07 -10.74 -13.94
C THR A 159 4.69 -11.61 -12.85
N ASP A 160 4.57 -11.24 -11.58
CA ASP A 160 5.05 -12.05 -10.46
C ASP A 160 3.97 -13.04 -9.95
N GLY A 161 2.71 -12.89 -10.38
CA GLY A 161 1.58 -13.73 -10.00
C GLY A 161 0.43 -13.01 -9.27
N LEU A 162 0.55 -11.69 -9.03
CA LEU A 162 -0.55 -10.89 -8.49
C LEU A 162 -1.70 -10.78 -9.51
N THR A 163 -2.94 -11.10 -9.14
CA THR A 163 -4.03 -11.19 -10.14
C THR A 163 -4.35 -9.84 -10.81
N ASN A 164 -4.14 -8.72 -10.13
CA ASN A 164 -4.37 -7.39 -10.67
C ASN A 164 -3.54 -6.31 -9.96
N GLY A 165 -3.02 -5.35 -10.73
CA GLY A 165 -2.23 -4.23 -10.20
C GLY A 165 -3.05 -3.20 -9.40
N ALA A 166 -4.38 -3.18 -9.54
CA ALA A 166 -5.29 -2.38 -8.72
C ALA A 166 -5.63 -3.14 -7.42
N VAL A 167 -4.81 -2.94 -6.40
CA VAL A 167 -4.99 -3.52 -5.06
C VAL A 167 -5.79 -2.55 -4.17
N PHE A 168 -6.88 -3.03 -3.59
CA PHE A 168 -7.77 -2.25 -2.72
C PHE A 168 -7.51 -2.48 -1.24
N SER A 169 -7.12 -3.70 -0.85
CA SER A 169 -6.78 -4.07 0.53
C SER A 169 -5.67 -5.11 0.57
N ILE A 170 -4.91 -5.11 1.67
CA ILE A 170 -3.84 -6.09 1.94
C ILE A 170 -3.92 -6.47 3.42
N ILE A 171 -3.90 -7.77 3.70
CA ILE A 171 -3.80 -8.31 5.05
C ILE A 171 -2.68 -9.33 5.14
N GLN A 172 -2.12 -9.52 6.33
CA GLN A 172 -1.36 -10.72 6.64
C GLN A 172 -2.24 -11.62 7.51
N ASP A 173 -2.34 -12.89 7.15
CA ASP A 173 -3.01 -13.87 7.98
C ASP A 173 -2.12 -14.35 9.14
N ARG A 174 -2.70 -15.15 10.02
CA ARG A 174 -1.99 -15.72 11.18
C ARG A 174 -0.85 -16.68 10.82
N GLU A 175 -0.85 -17.23 9.61
CA GLU A 175 0.21 -18.12 9.11
C GLU A 175 1.35 -17.33 8.46
N GLY A 176 1.17 -16.02 8.28
CA GLY A 176 2.15 -15.13 7.69
C GLY A 176 1.95 -14.91 6.19
N ASN A 177 0.93 -15.51 5.57
CA ASN A 177 0.63 -15.28 4.15
C ASN A 177 0.01 -13.90 3.97
N LEU A 178 0.27 -13.30 2.82
CA LEU A 178 -0.31 -12.03 2.43
C LEU A 178 -1.52 -12.25 1.53
N TRP A 179 -2.60 -11.55 1.81
CA TRP A 179 -3.83 -11.59 1.03
C TRP A 179 -4.15 -10.21 0.47
N PHE A 180 -4.51 -10.17 -0.80
CA PHE A 180 -4.72 -8.95 -1.57
C PHE A 180 -6.13 -8.96 -2.15
N GLY A 181 -6.98 -8.02 -1.74
CA GLY A 181 -8.24 -7.74 -2.43
C GLY A 181 -7.96 -6.84 -3.62
N THR A 182 -8.32 -7.28 -4.83
CA THR A 182 -7.96 -6.57 -6.06
C THR A 182 -9.17 -6.35 -6.97
N GLN A 183 -8.96 -5.63 -8.07
CA GLN A 183 -9.98 -5.49 -9.13
C GLN A 183 -10.26 -6.80 -9.90
N GLY A 184 -9.36 -7.78 -9.87
CA GLY A 184 -9.44 -9.02 -10.67
C GLY A 184 -9.39 -10.31 -9.85
N GLY A 185 -9.83 -10.26 -8.60
CA GLY A 185 -9.94 -11.39 -7.68
C GLY A 185 -9.16 -11.16 -6.39
N VAL A 186 -8.94 -12.25 -5.66
CA VAL A 186 -8.09 -12.30 -4.47
C VAL A 186 -6.78 -12.96 -4.84
N SER A 187 -5.66 -12.37 -4.43
CA SER A 187 -4.36 -13.05 -4.47
C SER A 187 -3.89 -13.38 -3.07
N ARG A 188 -3.30 -14.56 -2.90
CA ARG A 188 -2.57 -14.97 -1.70
C ARG A 188 -1.11 -15.22 -2.06
N TYR A 189 -0.20 -14.74 -1.23
CA TYR A 189 1.25 -14.95 -1.36
C TYR A 189 1.82 -15.54 -0.08
N ASP A 190 2.43 -16.71 -0.17
CA ASP A 190 3.02 -17.45 0.95
C ASP A 190 4.52 -17.12 1.19
N GLY A 191 5.07 -16.16 0.42
CA GLY A 191 6.50 -15.85 0.41
C GLY A 191 7.29 -16.51 -0.72
N GLN A 192 6.70 -17.49 -1.42
CA GLN A 192 7.30 -18.20 -2.54
C GLN A 192 6.39 -18.22 -3.76
N THR A 193 5.12 -18.58 -3.58
CA THR A 193 4.14 -18.80 -4.63
C THR A 193 2.91 -17.93 -4.48
N TRP A 194 2.29 -17.63 -5.63
CA TRP A 194 1.04 -16.90 -5.70
C TRP A 194 -0.12 -17.87 -5.96
N THR A 195 -1.19 -17.73 -5.18
CA THR A 195 -2.48 -18.40 -5.43
C THR A 195 -3.51 -17.32 -5.75
N THR A 196 -4.32 -17.52 -6.79
CA THR A 196 -5.40 -16.61 -7.17
C THR A 196 -6.74 -17.28 -6.96
N PHE A 197 -7.69 -16.54 -6.39
CA PHE A 197 -9.08 -16.93 -6.25
C PHE A 197 -9.97 -15.94 -7.00
N SER A 198 -10.89 -16.47 -7.78
CA SER A 198 -11.79 -15.74 -8.67
C SER A 198 -13.20 -16.34 -8.60
N THR A 199 -14.11 -15.79 -9.39
CA THR A 199 -15.45 -16.35 -9.61
C THR A 199 -15.42 -17.83 -10.04
N LYS A 200 -14.36 -18.28 -10.71
CA LYS A 200 -14.18 -19.70 -11.08
C LYS A 200 -13.97 -20.62 -9.88
N ASP A 201 -13.49 -20.07 -8.78
CA ASP A 201 -13.19 -20.78 -7.53
C ASP A 201 -14.34 -20.68 -6.51
N GLY A 202 -15.38 -19.91 -6.83
CA GLY A 202 -16.59 -19.73 -6.00
C GLY A 202 -16.73 -18.35 -5.36
N LEU A 203 -15.80 -17.42 -5.60
CA LEU A 203 -15.91 -16.03 -5.17
C LEU A 203 -17.16 -15.36 -5.79
N ALA A 204 -17.87 -14.51 -5.04
CA ALA A 204 -19.09 -13.89 -5.52
C ALA A 204 -18.88 -12.96 -6.73
N ALA A 205 -17.77 -12.22 -6.74
CA ALA A 205 -17.34 -11.40 -7.87
C ALA A 205 -15.83 -11.11 -7.79
N ASP A 206 -15.20 -10.87 -8.94
CA ASP A 206 -13.74 -10.65 -9.01
C ASP A 206 -13.31 -9.28 -8.45
N ARG A 207 -14.20 -8.28 -8.41
CA ARG A 207 -13.84 -6.99 -7.79
C ARG A 207 -13.98 -7.08 -6.27
N VAL A 208 -12.86 -7.23 -5.58
CA VAL A 208 -12.80 -7.41 -4.12
C VAL A 208 -12.27 -6.17 -3.41
N GLY A 209 -13.11 -5.60 -2.54
CA GLY A 209 -12.76 -4.47 -1.68
C GLY A 209 -12.05 -4.93 -0.41
N PRO A 210 -12.76 -5.03 0.74
CA PRO A 210 -12.15 -5.44 2.00
C PRO A 210 -11.84 -6.95 2.04
N VAL A 211 -10.68 -7.28 2.63
CA VAL A 211 -10.31 -8.64 3.07
C VAL A 211 -10.16 -8.62 4.59
N PHE A 212 -10.69 -9.64 5.27
CA PHE A 212 -10.62 -9.77 6.73
C PHE A 212 -10.50 -11.25 7.12
N GLN A 213 -9.60 -11.58 8.04
CA GLN A 213 -9.57 -12.89 8.68
C GLN A 213 -10.22 -12.78 10.06
N ASP A 214 -11.24 -13.60 10.32
CA ASP A 214 -11.91 -13.63 11.62
C ASP A 214 -11.15 -14.47 12.66
N ARG A 215 -11.71 -14.53 13.88
CA ARG A 215 -11.07 -15.26 14.97
C ARG A 215 -11.04 -16.77 14.79
N ASP A 216 -11.93 -17.33 13.98
CA ASP A 216 -12.01 -18.77 13.72
C ASP A 216 -11.10 -19.19 12.56
N GLY A 217 -10.57 -18.20 11.82
CA GLY A 217 -9.59 -18.38 10.76
C GLY A 217 -10.20 -18.25 9.36
N ASP A 218 -11.51 -18.02 9.26
CA ASP A 218 -12.17 -17.82 7.98
C ASP A 218 -11.84 -16.46 7.40
N PHE A 219 -11.84 -16.39 6.08
CA PHE A 219 -11.63 -15.15 5.35
C PHE A 219 -12.94 -14.61 4.81
N TRP A 220 -13.13 -13.30 4.98
CA TRP A 220 -14.29 -12.56 4.53
C TRP A 220 -13.88 -11.53 3.49
N PHE A 221 -14.52 -11.58 2.33
CA PHE A 221 -14.23 -10.75 1.17
C PHE A 221 -15.48 -9.97 0.78
N GLY A 222 -15.44 -8.64 0.90
CA GLY A 222 -16.47 -7.80 0.32
C GLY A 222 -16.26 -7.67 -1.18
N THR A 223 -17.21 -8.14 -1.98
CA THR A 223 -17.13 -8.12 -3.45
C THR A 223 -18.12 -7.10 -4.03
N SER A 224 -18.14 -6.91 -5.36
CA SER A 224 -19.17 -6.09 -6.00
C SER A 224 -20.57 -6.72 -5.99
N ASP A 225 -20.68 -8.03 -5.77
CA ASP A 225 -21.94 -8.80 -5.83
C ASP A 225 -22.26 -9.53 -4.52
N GLY A 226 -21.72 -9.06 -3.39
CA GLY A 226 -22.04 -9.59 -2.07
C GLY A 226 -20.81 -9.79 -1.19
N LEU A 227 -20.96 -10.64 -0.18
CA LEU A 227 -19.92 -11.01 0.76
C LEU A 227 -19.56 -12.48 0.54
N SER A 228 -18.28 -12.80 0.36
CA SER A 228 -17.81 -14.18 0.29
C SER A 228 -17.04 -14.55 1.55
N ARG A 229 -17.41 -15.67 2.18
CA ARG A 229 -16.68 -16.33 3.26
C ARG A 229 -15.89 -17.50 2.68
N TYR A 230 -14.64 -17.67 3.09
CA TYR A 230 -13.79 -18.79 2.72
C TYR A 230 -13.26 -19.48 3.97
N ASP A 231 -13.57 -20.77 4.12
CA ASP A 231 -13.21 -21.59 5.28
C ASP A 231 -11.86 -22.34 5.11
N GLY A 232 -11.09 -21.95 4.09
CA GLY A 232 -9.87 -22.67 3.69
C GLY A 232 -10.11 -23.76 2.65
N LYS A 233 -11.36 -24.08 2.30
CA LYS A 233 -11.72 -25.12 1.32
C LYS A 233 -12.75 -24.64 0.30
N VAL A 234 -13.81 -23.99 0.75
CA VAL A 234 -14.95 -23.59 -0.08
C VAL A 234 -15.34 -22.13 0.16
N PHE A 235 -15.83 -21.49 -0.90
CA PHE A 235 -16.46 -20.17 -0.80
C PHE A 235 -17.96 -20.32 -0.56
N THR A 236 -18.47 -19.58 0.43
CA THR A 236 -19.90 -19.38 0.66
C THR A 236 -20.24 -17.91 0.43
N THR A 237 -21.27 -17.63 -0.36
CA THR A 237 -21.68 -16.28 -0.70
C THR A 237 -22.94 -15.87 0.07
N PHE A 238 -22.90 -14.67 0.63
CA PHE A 238 -24.03 -14.02 1.29
C PHE A 238 -24.40 -12.75 0.52
N THR A 239 -25.69 -12.59 0.26
CA THR A 239 -26.28 -11.47 -0.48
C THR A 239 -27.47 -10.90 0.28
N VAL A 240 -28.13 -9.91 -0.32
CA VAL A 240 -29.43 -9.41 0.17
C VAL A 240 -30.49 -10.50 0.33
N LYS A 241 -30.39 -11.63 -0.38
CA LYS A 241 -31.31 -12.76 -0.23
C LYS A 241 -31.10 -13.53 1.08
N ASP A 242 -29.89 -13.44 1.64
CA ASP A 242 -29.48 -14.14 2.85
C ASP A 242 -29.62 -13.26 4.11
N GLY A 243 -30.05 -12.00 3.94
CA GLY A 243 -30.30 -11.03 5.03
C GLY A 243 -29.26 -9.91 5.13
N LEU A 244 -28.22 -9.90 4.28
CA LEU A 244 -27.28 -8.78 4.21
C LEU A 244 -28.01 -7.51 3.71
N VAL A 245 -27.81 -6.35 4.36
CA VAL A 245 -28.56 -5.13 3.98
C VAL A 245 -28.17 -4.57 2.60
N SER A 246 -26.97 -4.88 2.13
CA SER A 246 -26.43 -4.47 0.83
C SER A 246 -25.37 -5.43 0.34
N ASN A 247 -25.34 -5.67 -0.97
CA ASN A 247 -24.22 -6.39 -1.60
C ASN A 247 -22.91 -5.56 -1.62
N TRP A 248 -22.97 -4.26 -1.31
CA TRP A 248 -21.78 -3.40 -1.27
C TRP A 248 -21.23 -3.25 0.15
N VAL A 249 -20.28 -4.11 0.50
CA VAL A 249 -19.61 -4.11 1.82
C VAL A 249 -18.35 -3.22 1.79
N GLY A 250 -18.31 -2.22 2.66
CA GLY A 250 -17.19 -1.27 2.79
C GLY A 250 -16.11 -1.73 3.77
N GLN A 251 -16.50 -2.43 4.84
CA GLN A 251 -15.61 -2.95 5.87
C GLN A 251 -16.23 -4.19 6.53
N VAL A 252 -15.36 -5.09 7.00
CA VAL A 252 -15.70 -6.18 7.92
C VAL A 252 -14.98 -5.93 9.25
N PHE A 253 -15.70 -6.08 10.37
CA PHE A 253 -15.17 -5.92 11.72
C PHE A 253 -15.72 -7.01 12.63
N GLN A 254 -14.89 -7.57 13.52
CA GLN A 254 -15.36 -8.51 14.54
C GLN A 254 -15.30 -7.87 15.93
N ASP A 255 -16.45 -7.76 16.60
CA ASP A 255 -16.52 -7.26 17.98
C ASP A 255 -15.92 -8.26 18.98
N ARG A 256 -15.71 -7.87 20.23
CA ARG A 256 -15.14 -8.74 21.28
C ARG A 256 -16.00 -9.96 21.58
N GLU A 257 -17.30 -9.85 21.38
CA GLU A 257 -18.29 -10.89 21.60
C GLU A 257 -18.29 -11.94 20.47
N GLY A 258 -17.63 -11.64 19.35
CA GLY A 258 -17.44 -12.55 18.22
C GLY A 258 -18.38 -12.29 17.04
N HIS A 259 -19.30 -11.34 17.14
CA HIS A 259 -20.17 -10.98 16.02
C HIS A 259 -19.39 -10.23 14.95
N LEU A 260 -19.77 -10.48 13.70
CA LEU A 260 -19.24 -9.77 12.56
C LEU A 260 -20.16 -8.61 12.18
N TRP A 261 -19.56 -7.46 11.91
CA TRP A 261 -20.23 -6.23 11.53
C TRP A 261 -19.76 -5.82 10.13
N PHE A 262 -20.73 -5.54 9.27
CA PHE A 262 -20.52 -5.18 7.87
C PHE A 262 -21.06 -3.78 7.62
N SER A 263 -20.15 -2.82 7.39
CA SER A 263 -20.55 -1.49 6.96
C SER A 263 -20.97 -1.52 5.49
N THR A 264 -22.07 -0.86 5.16
CA THR A 264 -22.58 -0.82 3.77
C THR A 264 -23.05 0.58 3.38
N ASN A 265 -23.48 0.74 2.14
CA ASN A 265 -24.08 1.98 1.63
C ASN A 265 -25.58 2.15 1.92
N THR A 266 -26.26 1.13 2.46
CA THR A 266 -27.72 1.15 2.74
C THR A 266 -28.08 0.72 4.17
N GLY A 267 -27.09 0.52 5.03
CA GLY A 267 -27.26 0.24 6.44
C GLY A 267 -26.03 -0.45 7.02
N LEU A 268 -26.22 -1.03 8.21
CA LEU A 268 -25.24 -1.86 8.89
C LEU A 268 -25.82 -3.27 9.05
N SER A 269 -25.01 -4.30 8.82
CA SER A 269 -25.40 -5.68 9.11
C SER A 269 -24.53 -6.27 10.22
N LYS A 270 -25.17 -6.86 11.21
CA LYS A 270 -24.54 -7.68 12.26
C LYS A 270 -24.81 -9.15 11.97
N TYR A 271 -23.81 -9.99 12.07
CA TYR A 271 -23.92 -11.44 11.87
C TYR A 271 -23.44 -12.17 13.11
N ASP A 272 -24.28 -13.08 13.60
CA ASP A 272 -24.05 -13.87 14.81
C ASP A 272 -23.50 -15.28 14.54
N GLY A 273 -23.10 -15.55 13.30
CA GLY A 273 -22.69 -16.89 12.86
C GLY A 273 -23.82 -17.69 12.19
N LYS A 274 -25.07 -17.21 12.25
CA LYS A 274 -26.25 -17.88 11.66
C LYS A 274 -27.14 -16.93 10.87
N THR A 275 -27.40 -15.74 11.40
CA THR A 275 -28.37 -14.79 10.85
C THR A 275 -27.82 -13.37 10.81
N PHE A 276 -28.31 -12.59 9.84
CA PHE A 276 -28.02 -11.17 9.76
C PHE A 276 -29.12 -10.35 10.45
N THR A 277 -28.71 -9.44 11.33
CA THR A 277 -29.55 -8.38 11.86
C THR A 277 -29.18 -7.07 11.17
N THR A 278 -30.18 -6.35 10.67
CA THR A 278 -29.99 -5.07 9.97
C THR A 278 -30.28 -3.91 10.90
N PHE A 279 -29.44 -2.88 10.83
CA PHE A 279 -29.65 -1.59 11.47
C PHE A 279 -29.62 -0.46 10.43
N THR A 280 -30.61 0.42 10.52
CA THR A 280 -30.82 1.57 9.64
C THR A 280 -31.15 2.81 10.46
N THR A 281 -31.40 3.94 9.78
CA THR A 281 -31.91 5.15 10.42
C THR A 281 -33.23 4.96 11.17
N LYS A 282 -34.03 3.94 10.83
CA LYS A 282 -35.25 3.59 11.57
C LYS A 282 -34.94 3.04 12.97
N ASP A 283 -33.75 2.49 13.16
CA ASP A 283 -33.28 1.87 14.39
C ASP A 283 -32.44 2.83 15.24
N GLY A 284 -32.25 4.07 14.78
CA GLY A 284 -31.50 5.13 15.47
C GLY A 284 -30.10 5.40 14.93
N LEU A 285 -29.65 4.67 13.90
CA LEU A 285 -28.41 4.97 13.19
C LEU A 285 -28.49 6.37 12.55
N ALA A 286 -27.41 7.15 12.58
CA ALA A 286 -27.44 8.52 12.05
C ALA A 286 -27.63 8.58 10.53
N ASP A 287 -27.04 7.63 9.81
CA ASP A 287 -27.10 7.54 8.35
C ASP A 287 -26.97 6.07 7.93
N ASN A 288 -27.66 5.69 6.85
CA ASN A 288 -27.54 4.35 6.28
C ASN A 288 -26.20 4.13 5.56
N ARG A 289 -25.49 5.19 5.18
CA ARG A 289 -24.16 5.07 4.60
C ARG A 289 -23.10 5.08 5.68
N VAL A 290 -22.70 3.88 6.10
CA VAL A 290 -21.71 3.65 7.16
C VAL A 290 -20.30 3.51 6.57
N GLY A 291 -19.34 4.24 7.12
CA GLY A 291 -17.94 4.19 6.69
C GLY A 291 -17.12 3.15 7.44
N GLN A 292 -17.01 3.32 8.75
CA GLN A 292 -16.17 2.53 9.63
C GLN A 292 -16.97 2.04 10.84
N VAL A 293 -16.67 0.81 11.28
CA VAL A 293 -17.03 0.26 12.60
C VAL A 293 -15.79 0.26 13.50
N PHE A 294 -15.93 0.75 14.73
CA PHE A 294 -14.87 0.78 15.73
C PHE A 294 -15.43 0.42 17.10
N GLN A 295 -14.74 -0.44 17.87
CA GLN A 295 -15.12 -0.73 19.27
C GLN A 295 -14.15 -0.04 20.22
N ASP A 296 -14.67 0.78 21.13
CA ASP A 296 -13.86 1.44 22.16
C ASP A 296 -13.46 0.46 23.28
N ARG A 297 -12.60 0.90 24.21
CA ARG A 297 -12.15 0.12 25.37
C ARG A 297 -13.30 -0.28 26.28
N GLU A 298 -14.31 0.57 26.39
CA GLU A 298 -15.50 0.40 27.22
C GLU A 298 -16.49 -0.61 26.62
N GLY A 299 -16.33 -0.95 25.34
CA GLY A 299 -17.12 -1.95 24.62
C GLY A 299 -18.19 -1.37 23.70
N HIS A 300 -18.37 -0.04 23.67
CA HIS A 300 -19.31 0.59 22.76
C HIS A 300 -18.81 0.51 21.32
N LEU A 301 -19.75 0.31 20.40
CA LEU A 301 -19.48 0.36 18.97
C LEU A 301 -19.76 1.76 18.43
N TRP A 302 -18.84 2.26 17.62
CA TRP A 302 -18.90 3.56 16.99
C TRP A 302 -18.93 3.40 15.47
N PHE A 303 -19.85 4.12 14.83
CA PHE A 303 -20.13 4.04 13.40
C PHE A 303 -19.96 5.41 12.76
N SER A 304 -18.94 5.53 11.90
CA SER A 304 -18.77 6.76 11.13
C SER A 304 -19.79 6.82 9.99
N THR A 305 -20.34 8.01 9.74
CA THR A 305 -21.33 8.21 8.68
C THR A 305 -20.92 9.26 7.67
N PHE A 306 -21.51 9.19 6.48
CA PHE A 306 -21.16 10.06 5.35
C PHE A 306 -21.91 11.40 5.30
N GLY A 307 -22.71 11.74 6.31
CA GLY A 307 -23.45 13.00 6.29
C GLY A 307 -24.21 13.41 7.55
N SER A 308 -24.30 12.55 8.56
CA SER A 308 -25.18 12.77 9.72
C SER A 308 -24.46 12.64 11.08
N GLY A 309 -23.13 12.70 11.08
CA GLY A 309 -22.29 12.64 12.28
C GLY A 309 -21.76 11.24 12.59
N VAL A 310 -21.71 10.88 13.87
CA VAL A 310 -21.26 9.56 14.32
C VAL A 310 -22.30 8.94 15.25
N SER A 311 -22.56 7.64 15.09
CA SER A 311 -23.42 6.90 16.00
C SER A 311 -22.61 6.03 16.95
N ARG A 312 -22.94 6.06 18.23
CA ARG A 312 -22.49 5.12 19.26
C ARG A 312 -23.60 4.13 19.58
N TYR A 313 -23.27 2.86 19.72
CA TYR A 313 -24.17 1.79 20.12
C TYR A 313 -23.63 1.11 21.37
N ASP A 314 -24.49 0.98 22.38
CA ASP A 314 -24.18 0.40 23.68
C ASP A 314 -24.57 -1.08 23.82
N GLY A 315 -25.01 -1.71 22.71
CA GLY A 315 -25.57 -3.05 22.72
C GLY A 315 -27.10 -3.10 22.77
N ASN A 316 -27.75 -1.95 23.02
CA ASN A 316 -29.20 -1.82 23.05
C ASN A 316 -29.71 -0.69 22.15
N ALA A 317 -29.14 0.51 22.28
CA ALA A 317 -29.61 1.72 21.60
C ALA A 317 -28.49 2.50 20.91
N PHE A 318 -28.86 3.24 19.86
CA PHE A 318 -27.98 4.18 19.20
C PHE A 318 -28.10 5.58 19.82
N THR A 319 -26.96 6.20 20.09
CA THR A 319 -26.84 7.63 20.40
C THR A 319 -26.08 8.30 19.26
N THR A 320 -26.60 9.39 18.71
CA THR A 320 -25.97 10.12 17.60
C THR A 320 -25.35 11.42 18.09
N PHE A 321 -24.10 11.67 17.68
CA PHE A 321 -23.36 12.91 17.93
C PHE A 321 -23.15 13.67 16.63
N THR A 322 -23.45 14.96 16.67
CA THR A 322 -23.47 15.87 15.53
C THR A 322 -22.63 17.12 15.81
N THR A 323 -22.61 18.06 14.85
CA THR A 323 -21.96 19.37 15.05
C THR A 323 -22.59 20.18 16.19
N LYS A 324 -23.85 19.91 16.56
CA LYS A 324 -24.51 20.56 17.71
C LYS A 324 -23.92 20.12 19.05
N ASP A 325 -23.37 18.90 19.08
CA ASP A 325 -22.77 18.31 20.28
C ASP A 325 -21.28 18.66 20.42
N GLY A 326 -20.67 19.20 19.35
CA GLY A 326 -19.26 19.62 19.32
C GLY A 326 -18.40 18.88 18.29
N LEU A 327 -18.97 17.95 17.53
CA LEU A 327 -18.29 17.28 16.42
C LEU A 327 -17.91 18.30 15.32
N ALA A 328 -16.72 18.14 14.73
CA ALA A 328 -16.16 19.08 13.78
C ALA A 328 -16.93 19.16 12.44
N GLY A 329 -17.58 18.07 12.06
CA GLY A 329 -18.25 17.94 10.77
C GLY A 329 -19.13 16.70 10.71
N SER A 330 -20.10 16.68 9.79
CA SER A 330 -21.10 15.62 9.71
C SER A 330 -20.67 14.40 8.89
N THR A 331 -19.64 14.54 8.06
CA THR A 331 -19.01 13.42 7.36
C THR A 331 -17.81 12.95 8.17
N VAL A 332 -17.96 11.85 8.89
CA VAL A 332 -16.90 11.25 9.71
C VAL A 332 -16.24 10.13 8.91
N ARG A 333 -14.90 10.07 8.91
CA ARG A 333 -14.15 9.01 8.23
C ARG A 333 -13.41 8.13 9.22
N PRO A 334 -12.23 8.53 9.75
CA PRO A 334 -11.54 7.73 10.74
C PRO A 334 -12.10 7.96 12.15
N ILE A 335 -12.28 6.87 12.88
CA ILE A 335 -12.48 6.84 14.33
C ILE A 335 -11.28 6.11 14.95
N PHE A 336 -10.69 6.69 15.98
CA PHE A 336 -9.51 6.15 16.66
C PHE A 336 -9.57 6.45 18.16
N GLN A 337 -9.20 5.50 19.02
CA GLN A 337 -9.01 5.75 20.46
C GLN A 337 -7.51 5.80 20.78
N ASP A 338 -7.06 6.89 21.39
CA ASP A 338 -5.67 7.03 21.80
C ASP A 338 -5.34 6.27 23.08
N ARG A 339 -4.05 6.19 23.43
CA ARG A 339 -3.59 5.47 24.63
C ARG A 339 -4.17 6.02 25.93
N ASP A 340 -4.52 7.29 25.97
CA ASP A 340 -5.09 7.97 27.14
C ASP A 340 -6.62 7.78 27.23
N GLY A 341 -7.22 7.04 26.28
CA GLY A 341 -8.64 6.71 26.27
C GLY A 341 -9.51 7.71 25.49
N ASN A 342 -8.93 8.78 24.95
CA ASN A 342 -9.70 9.76 24.17
C ASN A 342 -10.05 9.21 22.79
N LEU A 343 -11.27 9.46 22.35
CA LEU A 343 -11.72 9.17 21.01
C LEU A 343 -11.43 10.34 20.08
N TRP A 344 -10.97 10.04 18.87
CA TRP A 344 -10.61 10.99 17.84
C TRP A 344 -11.42 10.68 16.58
N PHE A 345 -12.08 11.71 16.05
CA PHE A 345 -12.98 11.64 14.91
C PHE A 345 -12.48 12.59 13.83
N GLY A 346 -11.96 12.03 12.74
CA GLY A 346 -11.59 12.81 11.57
C GLY A 346 -12.83 13.10 10.73
N THR A 347 -12.97 14.35 10.30
CA THR A 347 -14.11 14.79 9.49
C THR A 347 -13.66 15.33 8.13
N ILE A 348 -14.58 15.35 7.17
CA ILE A 348 -14.39 16.07 5.90
C ILE A 348 -14.93 17.50 6.07
N GLY A 349 -14.08 18.48 5.82
CA GLY A 349 -14.34 19.92 5.89
C GLY A 349 -14.21 20.54 7.28
N GLY A 350 -14.36 19.75 8.34
CA GLY A 350 -14.43 20.24 9.72
C GLY A 350 -13.15 20.20 10.53
N GLY A 351 -12.17 19.37 10.16
CA GLY A 351 -10.99 19.06 10.96
C GLY A 351 -11.14 17.77 11.76
N VAL A 352 -10.56 17.74 12.96
CA VAL A 352 -10.60 16.58 13.86
C VAL A 352 -11.20 16.95 15.21
N SER A 353 -12.09 16.10 15.72
CA SER A 353 -12.62 16.24 17.09
C SER A 353 -12.03 15.19 18.02
N ARG A 354 -11.67 15.62 19.23
CA ARG A 354 -11.34 14.76 20.36
C ARG A 354 -12.53 14.74 21.32
N TYR A 355 -12.86 13.56 21.83
CA TYR A 355 -13.89 13.33 22.83
C TYR A 355 -13.31 12.51 23.99
N ASP A 356 -13.46 13.00 25.22
CA ASP A 356 -12.98 12.35 26.44
C ASP A 356 -14.07 11.56 27.19
N GLY A 357 -15.23 11.37 26.56
CA GLY A 357 -16.42 10.79 27.20
C GLY A 357 -17.42 11.82 27.74
N HIS A 358 -17.01 13.09 27.84
CA HIS A 358 -17.85 14.17 28.38
C HIS A 358 -17.82 15.42 27.50
N THR A 359 -16.63 15.82 27.05
CA THR A 359 -16.38 17.07 26.34
C THR A 359 -15.80 16.84 24.96
N TRP A 360 -16.20 17.69 24.02
CA TRP A 360 -15.70 17.73 22.65
C TRP A 360 -14.73 18.91 22.49
N ILE A 361 -13.58 18.63 21.89
CA ILE A 361 -12.61 19.66 21.49
C ILE A 361 -12.29 19.45 20.01
N THR A 362 -12.43 20.50 19.21
CA THR A 362 -12.18 20.45 17.77
C THR A 362 -10.90 21.19 17.42
N PHE A 363 -10.09 20.57 16.55
CA PHE A 363 -8.86 21.12 16.00
C PHE A 363 -9.01 21.30 14.49
N THR A 364 -8.66 22.51 14.04
CA THR A 364 -8.78 22.97 12.65
C THR A 364 -7.45 23.54 12.17
N THR A 365 -7.43 24.05 10.93
CA THR A 365 -6.28 24.82 10.42
C THR A 365 -5.92 26.05 11.27
N LYS A 366 -6.85 26.61 12.06
CA LYS A 366 -6.55 27.70 13.00
C LYS A 366 -5.71 27.25 14.19
N ASP A 367 -5.77 25.96 14.53
CA ASP A 367 -5.07 25.35 15.65
C ASP A 367 -3.74 24.71 15.22
N GLY A 368 -3.43 24.74 13.92
CA GLY A 368 -2.20 24.22 13.33
C GLY A 368 -2.35 22.93 12.51
N LEU A 369 -3.56 22.37 12.40
CA LEU A 369 -3.82 21.25 11.49
C LEU A 369 -3.53 21.68 10.03
N THR A 370 -2.93 20.81 9.22
CA THR A 370 -2.54 21.22 7.86
C THR A 370 -3.72 21.35 6.89
N HIS A 371 -4.83 20.67 7.16
CA HIS A 371 -6.04 20.71 6.34
C HIS A 371 -7.23 20.17 7.14
N ASN A 372 -8.44 20.66 6.89
CA ASN A 372 -9.64 20.25 7.61
C ASN A 372 -10.28 18.95 7.05
N ASP A 373 -9.75 18.38 5.98
CA ASP A 373 -10.19 17.08 5.46
C ASP A 373 -9.29 15.97 6.01
N VAL A 374 -9.69 15.38 7.13
CA VAL A 374 -8.92 14.33 7.81
C VAL A 374 -9.35 12.96 7.33
N GLN A 375 -8.39 12.20 6.78
CA GLN A 375 -8.62 10.92 6.11
C GLN A 375 -8.16 9.72 6.96
N SER A 376 -7.11 9.90 7.78
CA SER A 376 -6.55 8.83 8.62
C SER A 376 -5.99 9.40 9.92
N ILE A 377 -6.04 8.59 10.98
CA ILE A 377 -5.53 8.93 12.32
C ILE A 377 -4.70 7.74 12.80
N PHE A 378 -3.53 8.01 13.36
CA PHE A 378 -2.64 7.00 13.93
C PHE A 378 -1.88 7.55 15.12
N GLN A 379 -1.58 6.72 16.13
CA GLN A 379 -0.70 7.09 17.24
C GLN A 379 0.61 6.29 17.18
N ASP A 380 1.74 6.98 17.05
CA ASP A 380 3.06 6.34 17.05
C ASP A 380 3.46 5.84 18.45
N ARG A 381 4.52 5.02 18.53
CA ARG A 381 5.07 4.52 19.80
C ARG A 381 5.49 5.60 20.80
N ASP A 382 5.89 6.77 20.32
CA ASP A 382 6.28 7.90 21.18
C ASP A 382 5.06 8.67 21.73
N GLY A 383 3.86 8.33 21.27
CA GLY A 383 2.60 8.89 21.73
C GLY A 383 2.08 10.05 20.89
N ASN A 384 2.78 10.43 19.82
CA ASN A 384 2.31 11.48 18.91
C ASN A 384 1.16 10.97 18.07
N LEU A 385 0.20 11.85 17.81
CA LEU A 385 -0.90 11.60 16.89
C LEU A 385 -0.55 12.11 15.51
N TRP A 386 -0.85 11.31 14.49
CA TRP A 386 -0.60 11.61 13.10
C TRP A 386 -1.92 11.65 12.34
N PHE A 387 -2.15 12.75 11.63
CA PHE A 387 -3.38 13.02 10.89
C PHE A 387 -3.03 13.12 9.40
N GLY A 388 -3.41 12.12 8.63
CA GLY A 388 -3.28 12.14 7.18
C GLY A 388 -4.46 12.89 6.57
N THR A 389 -4.19 13.87 5.71
CA THR A 389 -5.22 14.75 5.15
C THR A 389 -5.42 14.59 3.64
N ILE A 390 -6.55 15.09 3.14
CA ILE A 390 -6.80 15.24 1.71
C ILE A 390 -6.27 16.60 1.26
N GLY A 391 -5.09 16.61 0.63
CA GLY A 391 -4.54 17.79 -0.04
C GLY A 391 -3.57 18.64 0.78
N GLY A 392 -3.50 18.46 2.10
CA GLY A 392 -2.55 19.19 2.96
C GLY A 392 -1.31 18.41 3.42
N GLY A 393 -1.21 17.12 3.12
CA GLY A 393 -0.15 16.26 3.65
C GLY A 393 -0.50 15.69 5.02
N VAL A 394 0.45 15.69 5.95
CA VAL A 394 0.32 15.07 7.26
C VAL A 394 0.56 16.08 8.36
N SER A 395 -0.23 16.01 9.43
CA SER A 395 0.04 16.74 10.68
C SER A 395 0.40 15.78 11.78
N ARG A 396 1.53 16.02 12.46
CA ARG A 396 1.91 15.35 13.71
C ARG A 396 1.58 16.26 14.88
N TYR A 397 0.87 15.73 15.87
CA TYR A 397 0.49 16.41 17.10
C TYR A 397 1.14 15.74 18.30
N ASP A 398 1.98 16.48 19.01
CA ASP A 398 2.72 16.03 20.19
C ASP A 398 1.99 16.31 21.51
N ARG A 399 0.66 16.52 21.44
CA ARG A 399 -0.22 17.01 22.52
C ARG A 399 -0.09 18.51 22.86
N LYS A 400 0.82 19.24 22.22
CA LYS A 400 0.99 20.70 22.43
C LYS A 400 0.84 21.46 21.13
N ILE A 401 1.57 21.06 20.10
CA ILE A 401 1.62 21.75 18.80
C ILE A 401 1.46 20.77 17.64
N PHE A 402 0.97 21.28 16.52
CA PHE A 402 0.97 20.57 15.26
C PHE A 402 2.24 20.90 14.45
N THR A 403 2.90 19.86 13.94
CA THR A 403 3.98 19.94 12.96
C THR A 403 3.47 19.39 11.63
N THR A 404 3.66 20.14 10.55
CA THR A 404 3.17 19.78 9.21
C THR A 404 4.28 19.17 8.36
N PHE A 405 3.93 18.14 7.61
CA PHE A 405 4.79 17.49 6.60
C PHE A 405 4.06 17.40 5.26
N THR A 406 4.69 17.91 4.22
CA THR A 406 4.15 18.03 2.85
C THR A 406 5.11 17.43 1.82
N LEU A 407 4.77 17.56 0.54
CA LEU A 407 5.68 17.31 -0.59
C LEU A 407 7.06 17.97 -0.40
N LYS A 408 7.12 19.17 0.17
CA LYS A 408 8.38 19.91 0.38
C LYS A 408 9.30 19.24 1.39
N ASP A 409 8.73 18.43 2.28
CA ASP A 409 9.42 17.70 3.35
C ASP A 409 9.77 16.26 2.94
N GLY A 410 9.47 15.88 1.69
CA GLY A 410 9.79 14.58 1.10
C GLY A 410 8.63 13.58 1.07
N LEU A 411 7.41 14.00 1.43
CA LEU A 411 6.20 13.18 1.30
C LEU A 411 5.88 12.92 -0.19
N ALA A 412 5.29 11.76 -0.49
CA ALA A 412 5.01 11.33 -1.87
C ALA A 412 3.77 12.01 -2.48
N SER A 413 2.82 12.41 -1.64
CA SER A 413 1.63 13.16 -2.02
C SER A 413 1.09 13.88 -0.81
N ASN A 414 0.49 15.05 -1.03
CA ASN A 414 -0.29 15.72 0.01
C ASN A 414 -1.65 15.05 0.25
N TRP A 415 -1.99 14.00 -0.48
CA TRP A 415 -3.21 13.21 -0.24
C TRP A 415 -2.88 11.89 0.44
N VAL A 416 -2.87 11.90 1.77
CA VAL A 416 -2.49 10.75 2.58
C VAL A 416 -3.72 9.92 2.93
N LYS A 417 -3.71 8.65 2.49
CA LYS A 417 -4.82 7.72 2.62
C LYS A 417 -4.75 6.93 3.93
N GLN A 418 -3.56 6.47 4.33
CA GLN A 418 -3.36 5.63 5.50
C GLN A 418 -1.98 5.84 6.10
N ILE A 419 -1.90 5.61 7.41
CA ILE A 419 -0.68 5.71 8.22
C ILE A 419 -0.54 4.42 9.02
N PHE A 420 0.66 3.86 9.10
CA PHE A 420 0.99 2.81 10.09
C PHE A 420 2.45 2.91 10.52
N GLN A 421 2.80 2.17 11.57
CA GLN A 421 4.16 2.03 12.06
C GLN A 421 4.63 0.57 11.91
N ASP A 422 5.82 0.38 11.36
CA ASP A 422 6.43 -0.94 11.25
C ASP A 422 7.07 -1.40 12.58
N TRP A 423 7.61 -2.63 12.59
CA TRP A 423 8.21 -3.19 13.80
C TRP A 423 9.52 -2.48 14.21
N GLU A 424 10.27 -1.90 13.26
CA GLU A 424 11.46 -1.07 13.51
C GLU A 424 11.11 0.31 14.06
N GLY A 425 9.83 0.69 14.02
CA GLY A 425 9.33 1.98 14.49
C GLY A 425 9.25 3.05 13.41
N SER A 426 9.57 2.75 12.14
CA SER A 426 9.38 3.71 11.05
C SER A 426 7.90 3.88 10.74
N LEU A 427 7.49 5.11 10.47
CA LEU A 427 6.13 5.42 10.04
C LEU A 427 6.04 5.38 8.53
N TRP A 428 4.86 5.07 8.05
CA TRP A 428 4.63 4.85 6.64
C TRP A 428 3.29 5.43 6.21
N PHE A 429 3.28 6.08 5.06
CA PHE A 429 2.21 6.93 4.58
C PHE A 429 1.85 6.53 3.16
N SER A 430 0.66 5.96 2.95
CA SER A 430 0.18 5.67 1.61
C SER A 430 -0.49 6.92 1.00
N ALA A 431 -0.23 7.15 -0.28
CA ALA A 431 -0.57 8.39 -0.95
C ALA A 431 -1.38 8.12 -2.23
N ARG A 432 -2.55 8.77 -2.39
CA ARG A 432 -3.33 8.62 -3.63
C ARG A 432 -2.55 9.22 -4.81
N GLY A 433 -2.24 8.38 -5.79
CA GLY A 433 -1.50 8.79 -7.01
C GLY A 433 -0.01 9.08 -6.81
N GLY A 434 0.50 9.04 -5.58
CA GLY A 434 1.89 9.37 -5.25
C GLY A 434 2.76 8.19 -4.82
N GLY A 435 2.19 7.03 -4.50
CA GLY A 435 2.94 5.88 -3.98
C GLY A 435 2.94 5.84 -2.46
N VAL A 436 4.08 5.56 -1.82
CA VAL A 436 4.21 5.43 -0.36
C VAL A 436 5.43 6.19 0.14
N SER A 437 5.34 6.85 1.29
CA SER A 437 6.49 7.44 2.00
C SER A 437 6.79 6.73 3.32
N ARG A 438 8.06 6.60 3.66
CA ARG A 438 8.56 6.19 4.98
C ARG A 438 9.09 7.40 5.72
N TYR A 439 8.89 7.47 7.02
CA TYR A 439 9.51 8.43 7.92
C TYR A 439 10.27 7.68 9.02
N ASP A 440 11.55 7.97 9.19
CA ASP A 440 12.44 7.32 10.16
C ASP A 440 12.62 8.13 11.47
N GLY A 441 11.80 9.17 11.66
CA GLY A 441 11.95 10.12 12.78
C GLY A 441 12.79 11.35 12.43
N ARG A 442 13.45 11.38 11.26
CA ARG A 442 14.26 12.51 10.79
C ARG A 442 13.86 12.97 9.40
N ALA A 443 13.70 12.06 8.45
CA ALA A 443 13.45 12.39 7.05
C ALA A 443 12.42 11.45 6.41
N PHE A 444 11.80 11.93 5.32
CA PHE A 444 10.94 11.11 4.48
C PHE A 444 11.74 10.45 3.34
N ILE A 445 11.48 9.17 3.10
CA ILE A 445 11.95 8.42 1.94
C ILE A 445 10.72 7.99 1.15
N THR A 446 10.64 8.35 -0.13
CA THR A 446 9.45 8.13 -0.97
C THR A 446 9.67 7.05 -2.03
N PHE A 447 8.65 6.22 -2.22
CA PHE A 447 8.60 5.11 -3.15
C PHE A 447 7.40 5.33 -4.09
N THR A 448 7.65 5.76 -5.33
CA THR A 448 6.62 6.01 -6.34
C THR A 448 6.73 5.04 -7.51
N ALA A 449 5.62 4.82 -8.23
CA ALA A 449 5.62 4.07 -9.48
C ALA A 449 6.09 4.91 -10.70
N GLN A 450 6.37 6.21 -10.52
CA GLN A 450 6.68 7.15 -11.60
C GLN A 450 8.07 7.79 -11.40
N HIS A 451 9.10 7.11 -11.91
CA HIS A 451 10.14 7.80 -12.70
C HIS A 451 9.64 7.89 -14.16
N LYS A 452 8.59 8.68 -14.41
CA LYS A 452 8.20 9.07 -15.78
C LYS A 452 8.57 10.54 -15.99
N SER A 453 9.56 10.74 -16.87
CA SER A 453 9.85 11.95 -17.65
C SER A 453 9.94 13.28 -16.89
N ASN A 454 11.15 13.61 -16.42
CA ASN A 454 11.63 15.00 -16.38
C ASN A 454 12.77 15.15 -17.40
N LEU A 455 12.41 15.16 -18.68
CA LEU A 455 13.23 15.83 -19.69
C LEU A 455 12.50 17.14 -20.02
N LYS A 456 13.09 18.24 -19.56
CA LYS A 456 12.79 19.57 -20.09
C LYS A 456 13.24 19.56 -21.55
N PHE A 457 12.32 19.82 -22.47
CA PHE A 457 12.70 20.46 -23.72
C PHE A 457 12.86 21.93 -23.40
N LEU A 458 14.11 22.38 -23.31
CA LEU A 458 14.46 23.75 -23.66
C LEU A 458 14.64 23.72 -25.18
N ASP A 459 14.01 24.66 -25.88
CA ASP A 459 14.39 24.97 -27.27
C ASP A 459 15.86 25.39 -27.34
#